data_AF-K4F5K8-F1
#
_entry.id   AF-K4F5K8-F1
#
_cell.length_a   1.000
_cell.length_b   1.000
_cell.length_c   1.000
_cell.angle_alpha   90.00
_cell.angle_beta   90.00
_cell.angle_gamma   90.00
#
_symmetry.space_group_name_H-M   'P 1'
#
loop_
_entity.id
_entity.type
_entity.pdbx_description
1 polymer ?
#
loop_
_entity_poly.entity_id
_entity_poly.type
_entity_poly.pdbx_seq_one_letter_code
_entity_poly.pdbx_strand_id
1 'polypeptide(L)'
;QIGCDGASGGSLNMECRVCGDKASGFHYGVHACEGCKGFFRRTIRMKLEYEKCDRSCKIQKKNRNKCQYCRFQKCLALGMSHNAIRFGRMPEAEKRKLVAGLTASEGCPQNPQLADLKAFSKHIYHAYLKNFNMTKKKARSILTGKSSHNAPFVIHDIET
;
A
#
# COMPACT_ATOMS: atom_id res chain seq x y z
N GLN A 1 -22.63 33.30 -20.87
CA GLN A 1 -22.35 31.86 -20.92
C GLN A 1 -20.85 31.66 -20.84
N ILE A 2 -20.29 31.47 -19.65
CA ILE A 2 -18.92 30.98 -19.47
C ILE A 2 -18.97 30.07 -18.25
N GLY A 3 -18.77 28.78 -18.52
CA GLY A 3 -18.95 27.68 -17.58
C GLY A 3 -17.89 27.67 -16.49
N CYS A 4 -18.31 27.18 -15.34
CA CYS A 4 -17.52 26.96 -14.15
C CYS A 4 -16.39 25.94 -14.38
N ASP A 5 -15.15 26.42 -14.38
CA ASP A 5 -13.98 25.56 -14.18
C ASP A 5 -13.95 25.08 -12.73
N GLY A 6 -14.55 23.91 -12.52
CA GLY A 6 -14.51 23.18 -11.26
C GLY A 6 -13.07 22.80 -10.92
N ALA A 7 -12.57 23.41 -9.84
CA ALA A 7 -11.30 23.13 -9.18
C ALA A 7 -10.87 21.66 -9.35
N SER A 8 -9.79 21.48 -10.11
CA SER A 8 -9.13 20.20 -10.31
C SER A 8 -8.59 19.72 -8.95
N GLY A 9 -9.42 18.96 -8.25
CA GLY A 9 -9.05 18.30 -7.01
C GLY A 9 -7.91 17.34 -7.30
N GLY A 10 -6.76 17.57 -6.67
CA GLY A 10 -5.62 16.66 -6.70
C GLY A 10 -6.11 15.23 -6.48
N SER A 11 -6.12 14.44 -7.55
CA SER A 11 -6.54 13.04 -7.48
C SER A 11 -5.51 12.30 -6.68
N LEU A 12 -5.81 12.01 -5.41
CA LEU A 12 -5.15 10.93 -4.70
C LEU A 12 -5.25 9.69 -5.60
N ASN A 13 -4.11 9.13 -6.01
CA ASN A 13 -4.04 7.96 -6.88
C ASN A 13 -4.51 6.70 -6.12
N MET A 14 -5.81 6.64 -5.84
CA MET A 14 -6.45 5.55 -5.12
C MET A 14 -6.75 4.42 -6.10
N GLU A 15 -6.41 3.19 -5.71
CA GLU A 15 -6.62 1.98 -6.50
C GLU A 15 -7.91 1.26 -6.09
N CYS A 16 -8.53 0.59 -7.05
CA CYS A 16 -9.70 -0.25 -6.83
C CYS A 16 -9.30 -1.48 -6.00
N ARG A 17 -9.87 -1.61 -4.81
CA ARG A 17 -9.58 -2.73 -3.90
C ARG A 17 -9.93 -4.11 -4.49
N VAL A 18 -10.85 -4.15 -5.46
CA VAL A 18 -11.30 -5.39 -6.11
C VAL A 18 -10.30 -5.86 -7.18
N CYS A 19 -9.87 -5.01 -8.11
CA CYS A 19 -9.08 -5.42 -9.27
C CYS A 19 -7.75 -4.66 -9.48
N GLY A 20 -7.44 -3.66 -8.66
CA GLY A 20 -6.21 -2.85 -8.76
C GLY A 20 -6.22 -1.83 -9.91
N ASP A 21 -7.34 -1.65 -10.62
CA ASP A 21 -7.48 -0.56 -11.60
C ASP A 21 -7.67 0.80 -10.91
N LYS A 22 -7.49 1.91 -11.62
CA LYS A 22 -7.68 3.26 -11.04
C LYS A 22 -9.09 3.39 -10.45
N ALA A 23 -9.19 3.73 -9.16
CA ALA A 23 -10.49 3.95 -8.53
C ALA A 23 -11.08 5.27 -9.04
N SER A 24 -12.39 5.27 -9.28
CA SER A 24 -13.12 6.50 -9.62
C SER A 24 -13.72 7.18 -8.40
N GLY A 25 -13.71 6.51 -7.24
CA GLY A 25 -14.24 7.03 -5.99
C GLY A 25 -14.57 5.93 -5.00
N PHE A 26 -15.35 6.29 -3.99
CA PHE A 26 -15.87 5.39 -2.97
C PHE A 26 -17.26 4.92 -3.38
N HIS A 27 -17.41 3.65 -3.77
CA HIS A 27 -18.66 3.11 -4.29
C HIS A 27 -19.09 1.91 -3.45
N TYR A 28 -20.34 1.92 -2.98
CA TYR A 28 -20.92 0.84 -2.17
C TYR A 28 -20.08 0.50 -0.92
N GLY A 29 -19.39 1.47 -0.33
CA GLY A 29 -18.57 1.26 0.86
C GLY A 29 -17.09 0.94 0.61
N VAL A 30 -16.62 0.95 -0.64
CA VAL A 30 -15.22 0.61 -0.97
C VAL A 30 -14.67 1.49 -2.10
N HIS A 31 -13.37 1.81 -2.07
CA HIS A 31 -12.70 2.40 -3.24
C HIS A 31 -12.72 1.45 -4.43
N ALA A 32 -13.43 1.84 -5.50
CA ALA A 32 -13.66 0.99 -6.66
C ALA A 32 -13.53 1.74 -7.98
N CYS A 33 -13.17 1.02 -9.04
CA CYS A 33 -13.22 1.52 -10.41
C CYS A 33 -14.65 1.41 -10.97
N GLU A 34 -14.92 2.12 -12.07
CA GLU A 34 -16.21 2.06 -12.76
C GLU A 34 -16.59 0.63 -13.19
N GLY A 35 -15.61 -0.18 -13.57
CA GLY A 35 -15.85 -1.58 -13.95
C GLY A 35 -16.39 -2.44 -12.82
N CYS A 36 -15.84 -2.33 -11.60
CA CYS A 36 -16.30 -3.11 -10.46
C CYS A 36 -17.57 -2.53 -9.82
N LYS A 37 -17.71 -1.19 -9.82
CA LYS A 37 -18.96 -0.51 -9.45
C LYS A 37 -20.13 -0.96 -10.32
N GLY A 38 -19.96 -0.95 -11.65
CA GLY A 38 -20.99 -1.36 -12.60
C GLY A 38 -21.32 -2.84 -12.50
N PHE A 39 -20.31 -3.69 -12.34
CA PHE A 39 -20.48 -5.12 -12.12
C PHE A 39 -21.32 -5.39 -10.86
N PHE A 40 -20.92 -4.86 -9.71
CA PHE A 40 -21.64 -5.05 -8.45
C PHE A 40 -23.09 -4.57 -8.52
N ARG A 41 -23.32 -3.37 -9.06
CA ARG A 41 -24.67 -2.83 -9.27
C ARG A 41 -25.55 -3.76 -10.11
N ARG A 42 -24.99 -4.30 -11.21
CA ARG A 42 -25.72 -5.19 -12.12
C ARG A 42 -26.09 -6.49 -11.42
N THR A 43 -25.13 -7.12 -10.74
CA THR A 43 -25.34 -8.36 -9.99
C THR A 43 -26.46 -8.21 -8.96
N ILE A 44 -26.45 -7.13 -8.17
CA ILE A 44 -27.50 -6.88 -7.17
C ILE A 44 -28.86 -6.57 -7.81
N ARG A 45 -28.92 -5.62 -8.77
CA ARG A 45 -30.19 -5.18 -9.38
C ARG A 45 -30.91 -6.30 -10.12
N MET A 46 -30.14 -7.13 -10.83
CA MET A 46 -30.68 -8.25 -11.61
C MET A 46 -30.72 -9.56 -10.81
N LYS A 47 -30.30 -9.55 -9.53
CA LYS A 47 -30.19 -10.74 -8.68
C LYS A 47 -29.47 -11.90 -9.38
N LEU A 48 -28.33 -11.60 -10.00
CA LEU A 48 -27.56 -12.61 -10.74
C LEU A 48 -26.86 -13.55 -9.77
N GLU A 49 -27.06 -14.85 -9.99
CA GLU A 49 -26.34 -15.91 -9.31
C GLU A 49 -25.28 -16.46 -10.26
N TYR A 50 -24.07 -16.66 -9.74
CA TYR A 50 -22.95 -17.20 -10.51
C TYR A 50 -22.60 -18.58 -10.00
N GLU A 51 -22.29 -19.51 -10.90
CA GLU A 51 -21.80 -20.84 -10.54
C GLU A 51 -20.58 -20.75 -9.63
N LYS A 52 -20.60 -21.56 -8.56
CA LYS A 52 -19.53 -21.58 -7.57
C LYS A 52 -18.21 -21.96 -8.22
N CYS A 53 -17.15 -21.23 -7.90
CA CYS A 53 -15.80 -21.55 -8.32
C CYS A 53 -14.91 -21.86 -7.10
N ASP A 54 -14.36 -23.07 -7.05
CA ASP A 54 -13.53 -23.52 -5.93
C ASP A 54 -12.06 -23.06 -6.04
N ARG A 55 -11.64 -22.56 -7.22
CA ARG A 55 -10.25 -22.18 -7.51
C ARG A 55 -9.80 -20.87 -6.85
N SER A 56 -10.69 -20.15 -6.16
CA SER A 56 -10.39 -18.86 -5.50
C SER A 56 -9.60 -17.88 -6.39
N CYS A 57 -10.13 -17.59 -7.58
CA CYS A 57 -9.42 -16.83 -8.61
C CYS A 57 -8.92 -15.45 -8.13
N LYS A 58 -7.64 -15.15 -8.39
CA LYS A 58 -7.06 -13.81 -8.16
C LYS A 58 -7.60 -12.80 -9.16
N ILE A 59 -8.30 -11.78 -8.66
CA ILE A 59 -8.91 -10.72 -9.46
C ILE A 59 -7.95 -9.54 -9.65
N GLN A 60 -7.59 -9.28 -10.91
CA GLN A 60 -6.72 -8.19 -11.37
C GLN A 60 -7.34 -7.49 -12.60
N LYS A 61 -6.88 -6.28 -12.95
CA LYS A 61 -7.39 -5.50 -14.09
C LYS A 61 -7.53 -6.32 -15.38
N LYS A 62 -6.49 -7.10 -15.72
CA LYS A 62 -6.44 -7.91 -16.96
C LYS A 62 -7.40 -9.10 -16.99
N ASN A 63 -7.71 -9.69 -15.84
CA ASN A 63 -8.46 -10.95 -15.75
C ASN A 63 -9.78 -10.85 -14.98
N ARG A 64 -10.19 -9.63 -14.56
CA ARG A 64 -11.41 -9.42 -13.75
C ARG A 64 -12.70 -9.92 -14.41
N ASN A 65 -12.72 -10.15 -15.71
CA ASN A 65 -13.89 -10.69 -16.42
C ASN A 65 -13.87 -12.22 -16.59
N LYS A 66 -12.81 -12.92 -16.15
CA LYS A 66 -12.65 -14.36 -16.36
C LYS A 66 -13.48 -15.22 -15.40
N CYS A 67 -13.71 -14.77 -14.17
CA CYS A 67 -14.54 -15.48 -13.20
C CYS A 67 -15.46 -14.49 -12.48
N GLN A 68 -16.76 -14.56 -12.79
CA GLN A 68 -17.76 -13.67 -12.21
C GLN A 68 -18.01 -13.99 -10.73
N TYR A 69 -18.08 -15.28 -10.38
CA TYR A 69 -18.24 -15.73 -9.00
C TYR A 69 -17.16 -15.17 -8.08
N CYS A 70 -15.88 -15.45 -8.34
CA CYS A 70 -14.79 -14.96 -7.48
C CYS A 70 -14.69 -13.44 -7.47
N ARG A 71 -15.05 -12.76 -8.57
CA ARG A 71 -15.11 -11.30 -8.58
C ARG A 71 -16.19 -10.78 -7.65
N PHE A 72 -17.39 -11.35 -7.70
CA PHE A 72 -18.49 -10.93 -6.84
C PHE A 72 -18.24 -11.26 -5.38
N GLN A 73 -17.73 -12.46 -5.09
CA GLN A 73 -17.31 -12.85 -3.74
C GLN A 73 -16.24 -11.90 -3.19
N LYS A 74 -15.25 -11.50 -4.00
CA LYS A 74 -14.26 -10.51 -3.58
C LYS A 74 -14.89 -9.13 -3.31
N CYS A 75 -15.89 -8.70 -4.09
CA CYS A 75 -16.62 -7.47 -3.79
C CYS A 75 -17.28 -7.54 -2.40
N LEU A 76 -17.99 -8.63 -2.11
CA LEU A 76 -18.66 -8.84 -0.81
C LEU A 76 -17.65 -8.91 0.34
N ALA A 77 -16.58 -9.66 0.18
CA ALA A 77 -15.53 -9.81 1.19
C ALA A 77 -14.83 -8.49 1.55
N LEU A 78 -14.76 -7.55 0.60
CA LEU A 78 -14.22 -6.21 0.82
C LEU A 78 -15.24 -5.24 1.45
N GLY A 79 -16.47 -5.68 1.69
CA GLY A 79 -17.53 -4.86 2.29
C GLY A 79 -18.39 -4.10 1.28
N MET A 80 -18.37 -4.44 -0.02
CA MET A 80 -19.32 -3.83 -0.95
C MET A 80 -20.75 -4.20 -0.58
N SER A 81 -21.58 -3.20 -0.31
CA SER A 81 -22.96 -3.39 0.13
C SER A 81 -23.91 -2.40 -0.52
N HIS A 82 -25.11 -2.86 -0.87
CA HIS A 82 -26.20 -1.99 -1.32
C HIS A 82 -26.59 -0.96 -0.25
N ASN A 83 -26.52 -1.32 1.03
CA ASN A 83 -26.92 -0.44 2.13
C ASN A 83 -25.89 0.69 2.36
N ALA A 84 -24.65 0.50 1.92
CA ALA A 84 -23.58 1.50 2.05
C ALA A 84 -23.73 2.68 1.08
N ILE A 85 -24.73 2.68 0.18
CA ILE A 85 -25.02 3.81 -0.72
C ILE A 85 -25.39 5.07 0.07
N ARG A 86 -26.01 4.94 1.25
CA ARG A 86 -26.31 6.09 2.13
C ARG A 86 -25.05 6.87 2.52
N PHE A 87 -23.91 6.19 2.57
CA PHE A 87 -22.58 6.75 2.81
C PHE A 87 -21.74 6.87 1.52
N GLY A 88 -22.34 6.58 0.36
CA GLY A 88 -21.67 6.32 -0.92
C GLY A 88 -21.01 7.54 -1.59
N ARG A 89 -21.04 8.70 -0.94
CA ARG A 89 -20.09 9.78 -1.19
C ARG A 89 -19.42 10.05 0.15
N MET A 90 -18.12 9.80 0.24
CA MET A 90 -17.36 10.25 1.40
C MET A 90 -17.67 11.73 1.60
N PRO A 91 -18.17 12.13 2.78
CA PRO A 91 -18.39 13.54 3.08
C PRO A 91 -17.12 14.34 2.78
N GLU A 92 -17.25 15.53 2.19
CA GLU A 92 -16.10 16.35 1.79
C GLU A 92 -15.17 16.62 2.99
N ALA A 93 -15.72 16.67 4.21
CA ALA A 93 -14.97 16.78 5.46
C ALA A 93 -14.09 15.54 5.74
N GLU A 94 -14.59 14.33 5.49
CA GLU A 94 -13.83 13.09 5.68
C GLU A 94 -12.79 12.91 4.57
N LYS A 95 -13.14 13.28 3.33
CA LYS A 95 -12.19 13.37 2.21
C LYS A 95 -11.06 14.34 2.52
N ARG A 96 -11.37 15.53 3.08
CA ARG A 96 -10.38 16.51 3.55
C ARG A 96 -9.52 15.95 4.68
N LYS A 97 -10.08 15.17 5.62
CA LYS A 97 -9.30 14.49 6.67
C LYS A 97 -8.32 13.45 6.09
N LEU A 98 -8.73 12.66 5.09
CA LEU A 98 -7.83 11.72 4.41
C LEU A 98 -6.71 12.45 3.65
N VAL A 99 -7.06 13.49 2.86
CA VAL A 99 -6.08 14.32 2.15
C VAL A 99 -5.14 15.00 3.16
N ALA A 100 -5.67 15.55 4.24
CA ALA A 100 -4.89 16.17 5.31
C ALA A 100 -3.99 15.15 6.03
N GLY A 101 -4.42 13.90 6.21
CA GLY A 101 -3.57 12.83 6.76
C GLY A 101 -2.43 12.41 5.82
N LEU A 102 -2.64 12.49 4.51
CA LEU A 102 -1.61 12.23 3.50
C LEU A 102 -0.61 13.40 3.38
N THR A 103 -1.08 14.66 3.48
CA THR A 103 -0.19 15.84 3.49
C THR A 103 0.47 16.06 4.85
N ALA A 104 -0.16 15.64 5.95
CA ALA A 104 0.41 15.63 7.29
C ALA A 104 1.43 14.49 7.50
N SER A 105 1.67 13.63 6.50
CA SER A 105 2.86 12.76 6.53
C SER A 105 4.17 13.55 6.34
N GLU A 106 4.11 14.83 5.97
CA GLU A 106 5.22 15.78 6.09
C GLU A 106 5.23 16.49 7.47
N GLY A 107 4.33 16.12 8.40
CA GLY A 107 4.37 16.59 9.79
C GLY A 107 3.16 16.16 10.65
N CYS A 108 3.27 15.04 11.38
CA CYS A 108 3.06 14.86 12.85
C CYS A 108 2.83 13.36 13.23
N PRO A 109 2.77 13.01 14.54
CA PRO A 109 3.71 12.15 15.25
C PRO A 109 3.48 10.63 15.07
N GLN A 110 4.53 9.95 14.62
CA GLN A 110 5.12 8.78 15.28
C GLN A 110 4.17 7.81 16.01
N ASN A 111 3.75 6.73 15.32
CA ASN A 111 3.54 5.45 16.00
C ASN A 111 4.81 5.17 16.85
N PRO A 112 4.74 5.12 18.19
CA PRO A 112 5.92 5.08 19.05
C PRO A 112 6.89 3.97 18.66
N GLN A 113 6.35 2.82 18.28
CA GLN A 113 7.13 1.64 17.90
C GLN A 113 7.83 1.79 16.53
N LEU A 114 7.21 2.51 15.58
CA LEU A 114 7.78 2.74 14.24
C LEU A 114 8.79 3.90 14.24
N ALA A 115 8.55 4.90 15.09
CA ALA A 115 9.47 6.00 15.30
C ALA A 115 10.73 5.58 16.02
N ASP A 116 10.59 4.73 17.03
CA ASP A 116 11.71 4.14 17.76
C ASP A 116 12.57 3.29 16.81
N LEU A 117 11.95 2.48 15.94
CA LEU A 117 12.68 1.71 14.93
C LEU A 117 13.45 2.61 13.93
N LYS A 118 12.87 3.75 13.53
CA LYS A 118 13.52 4.71 12.61
C LYS A 118 14.62 5.52 13.30
N ALA A 119 14.45 5.85 14.57
CA ALA A 119 15.48 6.49 15.39
C ALA A 119 16.65 5.54 15.61
N PHE A 120 16.36 4.27 15.95
CA PHE A 120 17.34 3.22 16.11
C PHE A 120 18.12 2.93 14.82
N SER A 121 17.42 2.81 13.68
CA SER A 121 18.09 2.59 12.38
C SER A 121 19.00 3.76 11.99
N LYS A 122 18.58 5.00 12.25
CA LYS A 122 19.41 6.19 12.04
C LYS A 122 20.62 6.19 12.97
N HIS A 123 20.44 5.80 14.23
CA HIS A 123 21.53 5.71 15.21
C HIS A 123 22.56 4.64 14.82
N ILE A 124 22.11 3.46 14.39
CA ILE A 124 22.97 2.40 13.85
C ILE A 124 23.74 2.90 12.63
N TYR A 125 23.07 3.53 11.67
CA TYR A 125 23.73 4.04 10.47
C TYR A 125 24.77 5.11 10.81
N HIS A 126 24.48 6.01 11.74
CA HIS A 126 25.42 7.04 12.16
C HIS A 126 26.60 6.46 12.96
N ALA A 127 26.36 5.47 13.82
CA ALA A 127 27.40 4.73 14.52
C ALA A 127 28.29 3.95 13.53
N TYR A 128 27.69 3.35 12.51
CA TYR A 128 28.41 2.71 11.40
C TYR A 128 29.31 3.74 10.69
N LEU A 129 28.80 4.90 10.28
CA LEU A 129 29.65 5.91 9.63
C LEU A 129 30.76 6.45 10.55
N LYS A 130 30.45 6.63 11.84
CA LYS A 130 31.41 7.16 12.82
C LYS A 130 32.53 6.17 13.14
N ASN A 131 32.19 4.89 13.28
CA ASN A 131 33.13 3.87 13.75
C ASN A 131 33.74 3.05 12.60
N PHE A 132 33.00 2.86 11.50
CA PHE A 132 33.44 2.26 10.25
C PHE A 132 33.73 3.33 9.19
N ASN A 133 34.69 4.21 9.47
CA ASN A 133 35.34 4.98 8.41
C ASN A 133 36.24 4.05 7.56
N MET A 134 35.61 3.33 6.63
CA MET A 134 36.27 2.47 5.66
C MET A 134 36.74 3.28 4.45
N THR A 135 37.85 3.98 4.63
CA THR A 135 38.54 4.62 3.51
C THR A 135 39.13 3.57 2.57
N LYS A 136 39.29 3.91 1.28
CA LYS A 136 39.89 3.00 0.27
C LYS A 136 41.25 2.45 0.72
N LYS A 137 41.99 3.22 1.51
CA LYS A 137 43.25 2.82 2.15
C LYS A 137 43.05 1.78 3.26
N LYS A 138 42.05 1.95 4.12
CA LYS A 138 41.68 1.01 5.20
C LYS A 138 41.12 -0.31 4.63
N ALA A 139 40.26 -0.23 3.61
CA ALA A 139 39.76 -1.39 2.86
C ALA A 139 40.88 -2.17 2.16
N ARG A 140 41.82 -1.48 1.48
CA ARG A 140 43.02 -2.12 0.92
C ARG A 140 43.89 -2.75 2.00
N SER A 141 44.10 -2.11 3.14
CA SER A 141 44.89 -2.68 4.24
C SER A 141 44.28 -3.96 4.78
N ILE A 142 42.95 -4.05 4.87
CA ILE A 142 42.24 -5.25 5.32
C ILE A 142 42.31 -6.35 4.25
N LEU A 143 42.03 -6.03 2.98
CA LEU A 143 42.07 -7.00 1.87
C LEU A 143 43.49 -7.52 1.55
N THR A 144 44.53 -6.78 1.93
CA THR A 144 45.94 -7.17 1.73
C THR A 144 46.60 -7.70 3.01
N GLY A 145 45.84 -7.90 4.10
CA GLY A 145 46.32 -8.52 5.35
C GLY A 145 47.27 -7.66 6.18
N LYS A 146 47.23 -6.32 6.03
CA LYS A 146 48.15 -5.36 6.67
C LYS A 146 47.45 -4.48 7.73
N SER A 147 46.69 -5.08 8.65
CA SER A 147 46.17 -4.37 9.82
C SER A 147 47.12 -4.51 11.02
N SER A 148 47.63 -3.38 11.49
CA SER A 148 48.50 -3.30 12.68
C SER A 148 47.71 -3.65 13.95
N HIS A 149 48.22 -4.64 14.71
CA HIS A 149 47.91 -4.95 16.11
C HIS A 149 46.45 -5.18 16.53
N ASN A 150 45.73 -6.06 15.85
CA ASN A 150 44.81 -7.00 16.53
C ASN A 150 44.56 -8.19 15.60
N ALA A 151 44.73 -9.40 16.12
CA ALA A 151 44.58 -10.64 15.38
C ALA A 151 43.19 -10.72 14.71
N PRO A 152 43.08 -11.34 13.51
CA PRO A 152 41.80 -11.46 12.84
C PRO A 152 40.83 -12.27 13.70
N PHE A 153 39.57 -11.81 13.80
CA PHE A 153 38.51 -12.55 14.47
C PHE A 153 38.34 -13.91 13.78
N VAL A 154 38.73 -14.97 14.48
CA VAL A 154 38.43 -16.35 14.10
C VAL A 154 36.93 -16.55 14.33
N ILE A 155 36.17 -16.72 13.25
CA ILE A 155 34.79 -17.19 13.35
C ILE A 155 34.90 -18.70 13.58
N HIS A 156 34.63 -19.14 14.80
CA HIS A 156 34.40 -20.56 15.04
C HIS A 156 33.07 -20.90 14.37
N ASP A 157 33.12 -21.79 13.38
CA ASP A 157 31.91 -22.47 12.90
C ASP A 157 31.21 -23.05 14.12
N ILE A 158 29.93 -22.69 14.28
CA ILE A 158 29.07 -23.35 15.24
C ILE A 158 28.84 -24.76 14.70
N GLU A 159 29.61 -25.72 15.21
CA GLU A 159 29.36 -27.13 14.96
C GLU A 159 27.99 -27.49 15.52
N THR A 160 27.12 -27.93 14.60
CA THR A 160 25.93 -28.79 14.74
C THR A 160 24.82 -28.39 15.72
#